data_AF-A0A7W7VL96-F1
#
_entry.id   AF-A0A7W7VL96-F1
#
_cell.length_a   1.000
_cell.length_b   1.000
_cell.length_c   1.000
_cell.angle_alpha   90.00
_cell.angle_beta   90.00
_cell.angle_gamma   90.00
#
_symmetry.space_group_name_H-M   'P 1'
#
loop_
_entity.id
_entity.type
_entity.pdbx_description
1 polymer ?
#
loop_
_entity_poly.entity_id
_entity_poly.type
_entity_poly.pdbx_seq_one_letter_code
_entity_poly.pdbx_strand_id
1 'polypeptide(L)'
;MWFLTEAPSGNHAGNEATARQIVNEIVFTRIARVTLYSTNDLPKKVISGDDEAYRNELARVEQYSMGCSGMLLVNALDLTRARFGIPAQGDLETFISQYGAHPTLAQALAQALRLYWVGEYSASVHLAAPKIEAAARALLLEINKPLYRAAVGDATGQFPGLGVFLEHLVDSGFDPDWERFLRTLLLSDGANVRNFVAHGFMHDADRNTAALVLRACAVLMLITSEDAAQRDSAAVKSALMKPLGGRPHRSWRRRVTDTIRAAYFEFRR
;
A
#
# COMPACT_ATOMS: atom_id res chain seq x y z
N MET A 1 -15.28 0.60 -8.66
CA MET A 1 -14.22 0.60 -9.68
C MET A 1 -12.86 1.07 -9.11
N TRP A 2 -12.82 1.95 -8.10
CA TRP A 2 -11.57 2.46 -7.48
C TRP A 2 -10.59 1.40 -6.93
N PHE A 3 -11.09 0.35 -6.27
CA PHE A 3 -10.23 -0.72 -5.75
C PHE A 3 -9.63 -1.64 -6.82
N LEU A 4 -10.03 -1.54 -8.10
CA LEU A 4 -9.65 -2.49 -9.14
C LEU A 4 -8.67 -1.90 -10.17
N THR A 5 -8.05 -0.76 -9.87
CA THR A 5 -7.01 -0.17 -10.73
C THR A 5 -5.71 -0.95 -10.62
N GLU A 6 -4.84 -0.80 -11.62
CA GLU A 6 -3.44 -1.27 -11.58
C GLU A 6 -2.60 -0.49 -10.55
N ALA A 7 -1.34 -0.91 -10.40
CA ALA A 7 -0.38 -0.26 -9.50
C ALA A 7 -0.12 1.20 -9.95
N PRO A 8 -0.24 2.20 -9.06
CA PRO A 8 -0.09 3.60 -9.45
C PRO A 8 1.28 3.98 -10.02
N SER A 9 2.35 3.24 -9.70
CA SER A 9 3.67 3.42 -10.31
C SER A 9 3.76 2.89 -11.75
N GLY A 10 2.73 2.21 -12.24
CA GLY A 10 2.73 1.56 -13.55
C GLY A 10 3.52 0.25 -13.56
N ASN A 11 3.80 -0.23 -14.78
CA ASN A 11 4.49 -1.49 -15.00
C ASN A 11 6.00 -1.38 -14.72
N HIS A 12 6.51 -2.26 -13.85
CA HIS A 12 7.90 -2.24 -13.42
C HIS A 12 8.88 -2.43 -14.58
N ALA A 13 8.65 -3.44 -15.44
CA ALA A 13 9.55 -3.71 -16.57
C ALA A 13 9.63 -2.52 -17.54
N GLY A 14 8.49 -1.84 -17.80
CA GLY A 14 8.46 -0.60 -18.57
C GLY A 14 9.22 0.55 -17.91
N ASN A 15 9.08 0.69 -16.59
CA ASN A 15 9.82 1.71 -15.82
C ASN A 15 11.33 1.43 -15.83
N GLU A 16 11.76 0.18 -15.70
CA GLU A 16 13.17 -0.21 -15.80
C GLU A 16 13.77 0.13 -17.17
N ALA A 17 13.06 -0.21 -18.25
CA ALA A 17 13.49 0.10 -19.61
C ALA A 17 13.65 1.61 -19.81
N THR A 18 12.67 2.39 -19.32
CA THR A 18 12.68 3.86 -19.40
C THR A 18 13.83 4.45 -18.60
N ALA A 19 14.05 4.00 -17.35
CA ALA A 19 15.13 4.49 -16.50
C ALA A 19 16.51 4.15 -17.08
N ARG A 20 16.70 2.94 -17.64
CA ARG A 20 17.93 2.56 -18.35
C ARG A 20 18.18 3.45 -19.56
N GLN A 21 17.14 3.75 -20.34
CA GLN A 21 17.26 4.63 -21.50
C GLN A 21 17.72 6.03 -21.07
N ILE A 22 17.09 6.62 -20.06
CA ILE A 22 17.45 7.96 -19.53
C ILE A 22 18.92 8.00 -19.07
N VAL A 23 19.37 7.00 -18.30
CA VAL A 23 20.76 6.94 -17.81
C VAL A 23 21.78 6.69 -18.92
N ASN A 24 21.37 6.04 -20.01
CA ASN A 24 22.22 5.82 -21.17
C ASN A 24 22.33 7.07 -22.07
N GLU A 25 21.26 7.85 -22.18
CA GLU A 25 21.23 9.06 -23.01
C GLU A 25 21.83 10.28 -22.32
N ILE A 26 21.72 10.39 -20.98
CA ILE A 26 22.23 11.54 -20.23
C ILE A 26 23.63 11.23 -19.69
N VAL A 27 24.66 11.53 -20.48
CA VAL A 27 26.08 11.34 -20.09
C VAL A 27 26.46 12.23 -18.89
N PHE A 28 25.83 13.39 -18.72
CA PHE A 28 26.14 14.36 -17.66
C PHE A 28 25.80 13.88 -16.23
N THR A 29 24.78 13.04 -16.05
CA THR A 29 24.44 12.48 -14.73
C THR A 29 25.45 11.45 -14.23
N ARG A 30 26.31 10.92 -15.11
CA ARG A 30 27.41 10.02 -14.75
C ARG A 30 28.61 10.75 -14.13
N ILE A 31 28.76 12.05 -14.45
CA ILE A 31 29.91 12.86 -14.05
C ILE A 31 29.55 13.80 -12.89
N ALA A 32 28.31 14.29 -12.84
CA ALA A 32 27.86 15.21 -11.80
C ALA A 32 27.43 14.48 -10.52
N ARG A 33 28.07 14.78 -9.39
CA ARG A 33 27.56 14.41 -8.06
C ARG A 33 26.27 15.19 -7.80
N VAL A 34 25.12 14.53 -7.92
CA VAL A 34 23.85 15.11 -7.52
C VAL A 34 23.68 14.91 -6.02
N THR A 35 23.60 16.02 -5.28
CA THR A 35 23.21 16.01 -3.87
C THR A 35 21.71 16.25 -3.80
N LEU A 36 20.95 15.23 -3.43
CA LEU A 36 19.53 15.36 -3.15
C LEU A 36 19.37 15.94 -1.76
N TYR A 37 18.61 17.01 -1.60
CA TYR A 37 18.29 17.61 -0.31
C TYR A 37 16.91 17.13 0.14
N SER A 38 16.75 16.87 1.44
CA SER A 38 15.47 16.55 2.07
C SER A 38 14.68 17.83 2.36
N THR A 39 13.43 17.68 2.82
CA THR A 39 12.54 18.77 3.29
C THR A 39 13.12 19.69 4.37
N ASN A 40 14.26 19.33 4.97
CA ASN A 40 14.94 20.11 6.02
C ASN A 40 16.29 20.70 5.54
N ASP A 41 16.50 20.83 4.22
CA ASP A 41 17.77 21.28 3.60
C ASP A 41 19.02 20.47 3.97
N LEU A 42 18.83 19.28 4.53
CA LEU A 42 19.92 18.34 4.80
C LEU A 42 20.18 17.46 3.57
N PRO A 43 21.45 17.22 3.19
CA PRO A 43 21.78 16.31 2.11
C PRO A 43 21.29 14.90 2.45
N LYS A 44 20.31 14.42 1.67
CA LYS A 44 19.65 13.12 1.78
C LYS A 44 20.49 12.02 1.14
N LYS A 45 21.10 12.30 -0.01
CA LYS A 45 21.93 11.33 -0.75
C LYS A 45 22.87 12.02 -1.73
N VAL A 46 24.11 11.54 -1.80
CA VAL A 46 25.04 11.85 -2.89
C VAL A 46 24.98 10.68 -3.86
N ILE A 47 24.67 10.96 -5.11
CA ILE A 47 24.60 9.95 -6.16
C ILE A 47 25.96 9.89 -6.84
N SER A 48 26.59 8.73 -6.84
CA SER A 48 27.85 8.50 -7.54
C SER A 48 27.87 7.11 -8.15
N GLY A 49 28.02 7.06 -9.48
CA GLY A 49 28.08 5.81 -10.25
C GLY A 49 26.74 5.40 -10.88
N ASP A 50 26.85 4.53 -11.88
CA ASP A 50 25.76 4.19 -12.80
C ASP A 50 24.59 3.48 -12.07
N ASP A 51 24.85 2.61 -11.10
CA ASP A 51 23.81 1.88 -10.36
C ASP A 51 22.99 2.78 -9.43
N GLU A 52 23.60 3.83 -8.88
CA GLU A 52 22.87 4.80 -8.05
C GLU A 52 22.06 5.77 -8.90
N ALA A 53 22.62 6.19 -10.04
CA ALA A 53 21.91 7.00 -11.02
C ALA A 53 20.68 6.25 -11.56
N TYR A 54 20.84 4.97 -11.90
CA TYR A 54 19.73 4.10 -12.32
C TYR A 54 18.63 4.01 -11.26
N ARG A 55 18.99 3.72 -10.00
CA ARG A 55 17.98 3.61 -8.92
C ARG A 55 17.24 4.93 -8.68
N ASN A 56 17.92 6.07 -8.79
CA ASN A 56 17.26 7.38 -8.68
C ASN A 56 16.30 7.61 -9.84
N GLU A 57 16.75 7.42 -11.08
CA GLU A 57 15.89 7.64 -12.25
C GLU A 57 14.70 6.68 -12.28
N LEU A 58 14.88 5.43 -11.85
CA LEU A 58 13.76 4.49 -11.67
C LEU A 58 12.72 5.04 -10.68
N ALA A 59 13.16 5.50 -9.51
CA ALA A 59 12.25 6.10 -8.53
C ALA A 59 11.57 7.38 -9.04
N ARG A 60 12.25 8.18 -9.89
CA ARG A 60 11.65 9.37 -10.52
C ARG A 60 10.58 9.00 -11.54
N VAL A 61 10.86 8.05 -12.43
CA VAL A 61 9.88 7.54 -13.41
C VAL A 61 8.63 7.02 -12.68
N GLU A 62 8.82 6.23 -11.63
CA GLU A 62 7.73 5.69 -10.81
C GLU A 62 6.94 6.82 -10.12
N GLN A 63 7.59 7.85 -9.58
CA GLN A 63 6.92 9.00 -8.97
C GLN A 63 6.10 9.81 -9.98
N TYR A 64 6.58 9.99 -11.21
CA TYR A 64 5.80 10.64 -12.27
C TYR A 64 4.54 9.84 -12.60
N SER A 65 4.65 8.52 -12.78
CA SER A 65 3.50 7.64 -12.99
C SER A 65 2.52 7.71 -11.80
N MET A 66 3.02 7.71 -10.57
CA MET A 66 2.20 7.88 -9.37
C MET A 66 1.48 9.22 -9.33
N GLY A 67 2.11 10.30 -9.78
CA GLY A 67 1.48 11.62 -9.88
C GLY A 67 0.25 11.59 -10.78
N CYS A 68 0.39 11.03 -12.00
CA CYS A 68 -0.69 10.89 -12.97
C CYS A 68 -1.81 9.95 -12.47
N SER A 69 -1.45 8.75 -12.01
CA SER A 69 -2.41 7.77 -11.47
C SER A 69 -3.12 8.31 -10.23
N GLY A 70 -2.40 9.04 -9.39
CA GLY A 70 -2.92 9.69 -8.20
C GLY A 70 -4.01 10.72 -8.52
N MET A 71 -3.85 11.52 -9.58
CA MET A 71 -4.92 12.42 -10.05
C MET A 71 -6.19 11.65 -10.43
N LEU A 72 -6.07 10.48 -11.07
CA LEU A 72 -7.22 9.65 -11.42
C LEU A 72 -7.90 9.07 -10.16
N LEU A 73 -7.10 8.61 -9.18
CA LEU A 73 -7.60 8.10 -7.90
C LEU A 73 -8.35 9.18 -7.11
N VAL A 74 -7.80 10.39 -7.08
CA VAL A 74 -8.42 11.57 -6.47
C VAL A 74 -9.78 11.84 -7.09
N ASN A 75 -9.82 12.00 -8.43
CA ASN A 75 -11.07 12.27 -9.14
C ASN A 75 -12.13 11.20 -8.87
N ALA A 76 -11.75 9.92 -8.83
CA ALA A 76 -12.67 8.84 -8.55
C ALA A 76 -13.21 8.87 -7.10
N LEU A 77 -12.39 9.22 -6.10
CA LEU A 77 -12.87 9.42 -4.72
C LEU A 77 -13.83 10.61 -4.63
N ASP A 78 -13.54 11.69 -5.35
CA ASP A 78 -14.34 12.91 -5.33
C ASP A 78 -15.69 12.71 -6.00
N LEU A 79 -15.69 12.04 -7.16
CA LEU A 79 -16.92 11.67 -7.86
C LEU A 79 -17.77 10.74 -7.02
N THR A 80 -17.14 9.86 -6.22
CA THR A 80 -17.87 9.02 -5.26
C THR A 80 -18.58 9.89 -4.22
N ARG A 81 -17.87 10.85 -3.61
CA ARG A 81 -18.47 11.80 -2.66
C ARG A 81 -19.56 12.65 -3.30
N ALA A 82 -19.33 13.17 -4.50
CA ALA A 82 -20.27 14.04 -5.20
C ALA A 82 -21.56 13.30 -5.57
N ARG A 83 -21.46 12.02 -5.95
CA ARG A 83 -22.59 11.21 -6.40
C ARG A 83 -23.38 10.56 -5.25
N PHE A 84 -22.69 10.11 -4.21
CA PHE A 84 -23.28 9.28 -3.16
C PHE A 84 -23.25 9.93 -1.76
N GLY A 85 -22.67 11.13 -1.64
CA GLY A 85 -22.34 11.71 -0.35
C GLY A 85 -21.18 10.98 0.33
N ILE A 86 -21.00 11.24 1.62
CA ILE A 86 -20.03 10.51 2.45
C ILE A 86 -20.76 9.34 3.11
N PRO A 87 -20.44 8.08 2.75
CA PRO A 87 -21.12 6.93 3.33
C PRO A 87 -20.88 6.83 4.85
N ALA A 88 -21.81 6.21 5.55
CA ALA A 88 -21.64 5.94 6.98
C ALA A 88 -20.49 4.95 7.21
N GLN A 89 -19.88 5.02 8.41
CA GLN A 89 -18.76 4.17 8.78
C GLN A 89 -19.09 2.67 8.64
N GLY A 90 -20.23 2.23 9.19
CA GLY A 90 -20.63 0.82 9.15
C GLY A 90 -20.90 0.28 7.75
N ASP A 91 -21.39 1.13 6.84
CA ASP A 91 -21.64 0.74 5.45
C ASP A 91 -20.32 0.49 4.70
N LEU A 92 -19.32 1.34 4.93
CA LEU A 92 -17.97 1.17 4.35
C LEU A 92 -17.28 -0.07 4.90
N GLU A 93 -17.36 -0.28 6.21
CA GLU A 93 -16.80 -1.47 6.86
C GLU A 93 -17.42 -2.75 6.31
N THR A 94 -18.75 -2.76 6.16
CA THR A 94 -19.48 -3.88 5.56
C THR A 94 -19.04 -4.09 4.12
N PHE A 95 -18.96 -3.03 3.31
CA PHE A 95 -18.50 -3.10 1.93
C PHE A 95 -17.07 -3.63 1.79
N ILE A 96 -16.14 -3.16 2.62
CA ILE A 96 -14.73 -3.59 2.61
C ILE A 96 -14.63 -5.05 3.08
N SER A 97 -15.39 -5.44 4.10
CA SER A 97 -15.43 -6.81 4.62
C SER A 97 -15.99 -7.83 3.60
N GLN A 98 -16.74 -7.39 2.57
CA GLN A 98 -17.17 -8.26 1.47
C GLN A 98 -15.98 -8.82 0.67
N TYR A 99 -14.84 -8.13 0.68
CA TYR A 99 -13.59 -8.59 0.07
C TYR A 99 -12.82 -9.58 0.95
N GLY A 100 -13.29 -9.84 2.17
CA GLY A 100 -12.64 -10.73 3.13
C GLY A 100 -11.58 -10.06 4.00
N ALA A 101 -11.48 -8.73 3.96
CA ALA A 101 -10.54 -7.96 4.78
C ALA A 101 -10.72 -8.23 6.29
N HIS A 102 -9.61 -8.28 7.03
CA HIS A 102 -9.64 -8.38 8.49
C HIS A 102 -10.45 -7.21 9.12
N PRO A 103 -11.37 -7.45 10.08
CA PRO A 103 -12.31 -6.44 10.58
C PRO A 103 -11.63 -5.15 11.08
N THR A 104 -10.57 -5.26 11.87
CA THR A 104 -9.83 -4.09 12.39
C THR A 104 -9.16 -3.28 11.28
N LEU A 105 -8.71 -3.93 10.20
CA LEU A 105 -8.11 -3.25 9.05
C LEU A 105 -9.21 -2.62 8.18
N ALA A 106 -10.35 -3.29 8.01
CA ALA A 106 -11.52 -2.76 7.31
C ALA A 106 -12.06 -1.49 7.99
N GLN A 107 -12.18 -1.49 9.33
CA GLN A 107 -12.54 -0.33 10.13
C GLN A 107 -11.57 0.84 9.92
N ALA A 108 -10.26 0.58 9.99
CA ALA A 108 -9.25 1.61 9.79
C ALA A 108 -9.31 2.21 8.38
N LEU A 109 -9.49 1.37 7.35
CA LEU A 109 -9.62 1.83 5.96
C LEU A 109 -10.90 2.65 5.74
N ALA A 110 -12.03 2.19 6.28
CA ALA A 110 -13.30 2.93 6.23
C ALA A 110 -13.16 4.31 6.88
N GLN A 111 -12.52 4.39 8.04
CA GLN A 111 -12.30 5.64 8.73
C GLN A 111 -11.35 6.57 7.95
N ALA A 112 -10.27 6.03 7.40
CA ALA A 112 -9.32 6.80 6.59
C ALA A 112 -9.96 7.36 5.31
N LEU A 113 -10.83 6.59 4.65
CA LEU A 113 -11.62 7.05 3.50
C LEU A 113 -12.58 8.20 3.89
N ARG A 114 -13.26 8.09 5.05
CA ARG A 114 -14.12 9.17 5.53
C ARG A 114 -13.35 10.44 5.83
N LEU A 115 -12.17 10.34 6.47
CA LEU A 115 -11.27 11.48 6.71
C LEU A 115 -10.88 12.16 5.39
N TYR A 116 -10.52 11.38 4.37
CA TYR A 116 -10.26 11.93 3.04
C TYR A 116 -11.47 12.70 2.49
N TRP A 117 -12.67 12.12 2.58
CA TRP A 117 -13.87 12.76 2.03
C TRP A 117 -14.30 14.02 2.77
N VAL A 118 -14.00 14.17 4.06
CA VAL A 118 -14.23 15.43 4.78
C VAL A 118 -13.13 16.47 4.56
N GLY A 119 -12.07 16.13 3.82
CA GLY A 119 -10.94 17.03 3.52
C GLY A 119 -9.78 16.95 4.50
N GLU A 120 -9.84 16.02 5.47
CA GLU A 120 -8.81 15.81 6.49
C GLU A 120 -7.71 14.86 5.96
N TYR A 121 -6.97 15.33 4.96
CA TYR A 121 -5.97 14.52 4.24
C TYR A 121 -4.80 14.08 5.13
N SER A 122 -4.24 14.99 5.94
CA SER A 122 -3.20 14.64 6.91
C SER A 122 -3.66 13.57 7.89
N ALA A 123 -4.86 13.72 8.48
CA ALA A 123 -5.40 12.73 9.40
C ALA A 123 -5.65 11.37 8.71
N SER A 124 -6.13 11.39 7.47
CA SER A 124 -6.31 10.18 6.65
C SER A 124 -4.98 9.44 6.45
N VAL A 125 -3.92 10.17 6.10
CA VAL A 125 -2.57 9.61 5.91
C VAL A 125 -1.98 9.09 7.22
N HIS A 126 -2.08 9.85 8.31
CA HIS A 126 -1.57 9.45 9.62
C HIS A 126 -2.26 8.19 10.15
N LEU A 127 -3.54 8.02 9.83
CA LEU A 127 -4.28 6.81 10.17
C LEU A 127 -3.89 5.62 9.27
N ALA A 128 -3.81 5.83 7.95
CA ALA A 128 -3.65 4.76 6.97
C ALA A 128 -2.20 4.26 6.87
N ALA A 129 -1.20 5.14 6.86
CA ALA A 129 0.18 4.76 6.56
C ALA A 129 0.75 3.69 7.52
N PRO A 130 0.59 3.79 8.87
CA PRO A 130 1.05 2.74 9.78
C PRO A 130 0.30 1.41 9.59
N LYS A 131 -0.95 1.45 9.12
CA LYS A 131 -1.77 0.24 8.92
C LYS A 131 -1.34 -0.56 7.69
N ILE A 132 -0.59 0.03 6.77
CA ILE A 132 0.04 -0.68 5.65
C ILE A 132 1.01 -1.73 6.19
N GLU A 133 1.85 -1.38 7.18
CA GLU A 133 2.75 -2.33 7.83
C GLU A 133 2.00 -3.41 8.62
N ALA A 134 0.91 -3.02 9.28
CA ALA A 134 0.07 -3.99 9.99
C ALA A 134 -0.55 -5.01 9.02
N ALA A 135 -1.01 -4.56 7.84
CA ALA A 135 -1.54 -5.42 6.80
C ALA A 135 -0.44 -6.33 6.19
N ALA A 136 0.74 -5.78 5.88
CA ALA A 136 1.88 -6.57 5.40
C ALA A 136 2.28 -7.67 6.40
N ARG A 137 2.31 -7.31 7.70
CA ARG A 137 2.61 -8.25 8.79
C ARG A 137 1.55 -9.35 8.89
N ALA A 138 0.27 -9.00 8.79
CA ALA A 138 -0.82 -9.96 8.81
C ALA A 138 -0.73 -10.94 7.62
N LEU A 139 -0.47 -10.44 6.40
CA LEU A 139 -0.28 -11.29 5.22
C LEU A 139 0.86 -12.28 5.38
N LEU A 140 1.99 -11.85 5.93
CA LEU A 140 3.14 -12.73 6.17
C LEU A 140 2.83 -13.85 7.18
N LEU A 141 1.98 -13.59 8.18
CA LEU A 141 1.48 -14.64 9.09
C LEU A 141 0.64 -15.67 8.34
N GLU A 142 -0.25 -15.24 7.44
CA GLU A 142 -1.11 -16.14 6.67
C GLU A 142 -0.32 -17.09 5.76
N ILE A 143 0.89 -16.70 5.36
CA ILE A 143 1.80 -17.54 4.56
C ILE A 143 2.93 -18.17 5.40
N ASN A 144 2.79 -18.17 6.74
CA ASN A 144 3.74 -18.76 7.69
C ASN A 144 5.18 -18.26 7.54
N LYS A 145 5.37 -16.98 7.21
CA LYS A 145 6.69 -16.35 7.15
C LYS A 145 7.07 -15.77 8.52
N PRO A 146 8.34 -15.91 8.95
CA PRO A 146 8.78 -15.39 10.24
C PRO A 146 8.70 -13.86 10.25
N LEU A 147 8.08 -13.32 11.30
CA LEU A 147 7.87 -11.88 11.48
C LEU A 147 8.84 -11.21 12.45
N TYR A 148 9.50 -12.00 13.27
CA TYR A 148 10.27 -11.52 14.40
C TYR A 148 11.70 -11.99 14.27
N ARG A 149 12.65 -11.06 14.35
CA ARG A 149 14.05 -11.42 14.50
C ARG A 149 14.28 -11.72 15.98
N ALA A 150 14.48 -12.99 16.30
CA ALA A 150 14.81 -13.41 17.66
C ALA A 150 16.08 -12.72 18.14
N ALA A 151 16.13 -12.39 19.43
CA ALA A 151 17.35 -11.90 20.06
C ALA A 151 18.44 -12.97 19.98
N VAL A 152 19.60 -12.62 19.43
CA VAL A 152 20.78 -13.49 19.39
C VAL A 152 21.96 -12.68 19.92
N GLY A 153 22.59 -13.17 20.99
CA GLY A 153 23.62 -12.41 21.71
C GLY A 153 23.04 -11.14 22.35
N ASP A 154 23.71 -10.01 22.17
CA ASP A 154 23.29 -8.69 22.68
C ASP A 154 22.25 -7.97 21.80
N ALA A 155 21.86 -8.55 20.66
CA ALA A 155 20.87 -7.93 19.79
C ALA A 155 19.46 -8.06 20.38
N THR A 156 18.81 -6.93 20.68
CA THR A 156 17.40 -6.91 21.10
C THR A 156 16.51 -7.44 19.97
N GLY A 157 15.57 -8.31 20.29
CA GLY A 157 14.59 -8.76 19.30
C GLY A 157 13.72 -7.59 18.83
N GLN A 158 13.52 -7.48 17.52
CA GLN A 158 12.82 -6.36 16.91
C GLN A 158 11.91 -6.85 15.79
N PHE A 159 10.77 -6.18 15.65
CA PHE A 159 9.99 -6.27 14.42
C PHE A 159 10.74 -5.50 13.33
N PRO A 160 11.07 -6.15 12.20
CA PRO A 160 11.70 -5.44 11.10
C PRO A 160 10.70 -4.45 10.47
N GLY A 161 11.22 -3.45 9.75
CA GLY A 161 10.40 -2.46 9.05
C GLY A 161 9.80 -2.99 7.75
N LEU A 162 8.89 -2.22 7.16
CA LEU A 162 8.19 -2.55 5.90
C LEU A 162 9.09 -3.06 4.77
N GLY A 163 10.31 -2.51 4.61
CA GLY A 163 11.23 -2.96 3.55
C GLY A 163 11.50 -4.47 3.58
N VAL A 164 11.74 -5.02 4.78
CA VAL A 164 11.96 -6.46 4.97
C VAL A 164 10.67 -7.25 4.75
N PHE A 165 9.52 -6.69 5.15
CA PHE A 165 8.23 -7.34 4.88
C PHE A 165 7.95 -7.44 3.38
N LEU A 166 8.25 -6.39 2.61
CA LEU A 166 8.09 -6.39 1.16
C LEU A 166 8.98 -7.44 0.50
N GLU A 167 10.24 -7.57 0.92
CA GLU A 167 11.15 -8.62 0.43
C GLU A 167 10.54 -10.02 0.64
N HIS A 168 10.04 -10.32 1.84
CA HIS A 168 9.38 -11.60 2.12
C HIS A 168 8.09 -11.82 1.34
N LEU A 169 7.34 -10.76 1.02
CA LEU A 169 6.15 -10.84 0.17
C LEU A 169 6.54 -11.15 -1.28
N VAL A 170 7.59 -10.51 -1.81
CA VAL A 170 8.14 -10.80 -3.15
C VAL A 170 8.63 -12.23 -3.26
N ASP A 171 9.36 -12.73 -2.26
CA ASP A 171 9.78 -14.14 -2.17
C ASP A 171 8.60 -15.12 -2.21
N SER A 172 7.40 -14.61 -1.88
CA SER A 172 6.15 -15.37 -1.84
C SER A 172 5.27 -15.14 -3.07
N GLY A 173 5.80 -14.45 -4.10
CA GLY A 173 5.14 -14.18 -5.37
C GLY A 173 4.29 -12.91 -5.38
N PHE A 174 4.56 -11.93 -4.49
CA PHE A 174 3.88 -10.65 -4.57
C PHE A 174 4.20 -9.93 -5.88
N ASP A 175 3.16 -9.37 -6.49
CA ASP A 175 3.25 -8.71 -7.78
C ASP A 175 4.30 -7.58 -7.77
N PRO A 176 5.26 -7.58 -8.72
CA PRO A 176 6.37 -6.65 -8.72
C PRO A 176 5.92 -5.21 -8.94
N ASP A 177 4.87 -4.96 -9.73
CA ASP A 177 4.39 -3.60 -9.99
C ASP A 177 3.82 -2.98 -8.69
N TRP A 178 3.09 -3.79 -7.91
CA TRP A 178 2.59 -3.40 -6.59
C TRP A 178 3.70 -3.22 -5.55
N GLU A 179 4.73 -4.07 -5.56
CA GLU A 179 5.89 -3.89 -4.69
C GLU A 179 6.59 -2.57 -4.96
N ARG A 180 6.85 -2.26 -6.23
CA ARG A 180 7.49 -1.01 -6.63
C ARG A 180 6.69 0.20 -6.20
N PHE A 181 5.37 0.16 -6.39
CA PHE A 181 4.48 1.21 -5.89
C PHE A 181 4.62 1.43 -4.38
N LEU A 182 4.54 0.36 -3.59
CA LEU A 182 4.65 0.45 -2.13
C LEU A 182 6.03 0.95 -1.68
N ARG A 183 7.10 0.44 -2.29
CA ARG A 183 8.48 0.84 -2.01
C ARG A 183 8.69 2.32 -2.32
N THR A 184 8.33 2.76 -3.51
CA THR A 184 8.56 4.13 -3.96
C THR A 184 7.70 5.14 -3.21
N LEU A 185 6.47 4.78 -2.82
CA LEU A 185 5.64 5.64 -1.98
C LEU A 185 6.13 5.73 -0.53
N LEU A 186 6.46 4.60 0.10
CA LEU A 186 6.57 4.52 1.56
C LEU A 186 8.01 4.50 2.08
N LEU A 187 8.98 4.08 1.28
CA LEU A 187 10.37 3.89 1.71
C LEU A 187 11.30 4.99 1.20
N SER A 188 12.53 4.98 1.70
CA SER A 188 13.57 5.98 1.42
C SER A 188 13.99 6.05 -0.04
N ASP A 189 13.73 4.99 -0.81
CA ASP A 189 14.04 4.90 -2.23
C ASP A 189 13.21 5.89 -3.07
N GLY A 190 12.08 6.38 -2.54
CA GLY A 190 11.26 7.39 -3.19
C GLY A 190 10.74 8.46 -2.23
N ALA A 191 9.42 8.61 -2.17
CA ALA A 191 8.71 9.66 -1.45
C ALA A 191 8.80 9.52 0.08
N ASN A 192 9.09 8.31 0.60
CA ASN A 192 9.36 8.07 2.02
C ASN A 192 8.23 8.53 2.96
N VAL A 193 6.98 8.48 2.49
CA VAL A 193 5.81 9.02 3.19
C VAL A 193 5.69 8.45 4.60
N ARG A 194 5.92 7.14 4.77
CA ARG A 194 5.83 6.47 6.08
C ARG A 194 6.72 7.14 7.12
N ASN A 195 7.99 7.38 6.79
CA ASN A 195 8.95 7.94 7.73
C ASN A 195 8.67 9.43 7.98
N PHE A 196 8.29 10.18 6.95
CA PHE A 196 7.97 11.60 7.14
C PHE A 196 6.74 11.82 8.01
N VAL A 197 5.71 10.98 7.87
CA VAL A 197 4.53 11.00 8.74
C VAL A 197 4.91 10.60 10.17
N ALA A 198 5.64 9.48 10.33
CA ALA A 198 5.99 8.98 11.66
C ALA A 198 6.90 9.92 12.47
N HIS A 199 7.76 10.67 11.79
CA HIS A 199 8.68 11.63 12.41
C HIS A 199 8.16 13.07 12.42
N GLY A 200 6.93 13.31 11.97
CA GLY A 200 6.33 14.65 11.96
C GLY A 200 6.99 15.61 10.95
N PHE A 201 7.65 15.11 9.91
CA PHE A 201 8.16 15.95 8.81
C PHE A 201 7.08 16.26 7.75
N MET A 202 5.99 15.48 7.72
CA MET A 202 4.84 15.72 6.84
C MET A 202 3.66 16.26 7.65
N HIS A 203 3.60 17.58 7.79
CA HIS A 203 2.53 18.28 8.52
C HIS A 203 1.24 18.36 7.67
N ASP A 204 1.39 18.74 6.41
CA ASP A 204 0.29 18.90 5.46
C ASP A 204 0.43 17.88 4.33
N ALA A 205 -0.20 16.72 4.50
CA ALA A 205 -0.32 15.76 3.41
C ALA A 205 -1.33 16.28 2.40
N ASP A 206 -0.93 16.39 1.14
CA ASP A 206 -1.84 16.80 0.09
C ASP A 206 -2.85 15.69 -0.26
N ARG A 207 -3.87 16.11 -0.99
CA ARG A 207 -4.94 15.24 -1.47
C ARG A 207 -4.43 14.05 -2.30
N ASN A 208 -3.39 14.26 -3.10
CA ASN A 208 -2.85 13.24 -3.99
C ASN A 208 -2.13 12.15 -3.19
N THR A 209 -1.27 12.56 -2.27
CA THR A 209 -0.58 11.71 -1.29
C THR A 209 -1.59 10.91 -0.48
N ALA A 210 -2.65 11.54 0.01
CA ALA A 210 -3.71 10.84 0.72
C ALA A 210 -4.39 9.75 -0.13
N ALA A 211 -4.72 10.04 -1.40
CA ALA A 211 -5.30 9.06 -2.30
C ALA A 211 -4.34 7.88 -2.59
N LEU A 212 -3.05 8.16 -2.79
CA LEU A 212 -2.03 7.12 -3.00
C LEU A 212 -1.83 6.25 -1.75
N VAL A 213 -1.75 6.86 -0.56
CA VAL A 213 -1.63 6.13 0.71
C VAL A 213 -2.86 5.28 0.97
N LEU A 214 -4.07 5.79 0.72
CA LEU A 214 -5.30 5.00 0.79
C LEU A 214 -5.27 3.83 -0.20
N ARG A 215 -4.73 4.03 -1.41
CA ARG A 215 -4.64 2.95 -2.41
C ARG A 215 -3.66 1.86 -2.00
N ALA A 216 -2.53 2.24 -1.42
CA ALA A 216 -1.53 1.35 -0.83
C ALA A 216 -2.12 0.58 0.37
N CYS A 217 -2.89 1.25 1.20
CA CYS A 217 -3.61 0.63 2.32
C CYS A 217 -4.64 -0.39 1.81
N ALA A 218 -5.45 0.01 0.83
CA ALA A 218 -6.49 -0.83 0.27
C ALA A 218 -5.94 -2.12 -0.37
N VAL A 219 -4.85 -2.06 -1.15
CA VAL A 219 -4.33 -3.27 -1.82
C VAL A 219 -3.94 -4.36 -0.81
N LEU A 220 -3.19 -4.03 0.25
CA LEU A 220 -2.77 -5.03 1.22
C LEU A 220 -3.94 -5.50 2.10
N MET A 221 -4.79 -4.58 2.54
CA MET A 221 -5.91 -4.92 3.43
C MET A 221 -6.97 -5.78 2.75
N LEU A 222 -7.23 -5.57 1.45
CA LEU A 222 -8.21 -6.36 0.70
C LEU A 222 -7.71 -7.77 0.37
N ILE A 223 -6.39 -8.00 0.42
CA ILE A 223 -5.80 -9.34 0.29
C ILE A 223 -5.83 -10.06 1.65
N THR A 224 -5.56 -9.33 2.73
CA THR A 224 -5.50 -9.85 4.11
C THR A 224 -6.85 -10.43 4.53
N SER A 225 -6.89 -11.63 5.10
CA SER A 225 -8.12 -12.25 5.61
C SER A 225 -8.37 -12.01 7.10
N GLU A 226 -9.63 -12.19 7.49
CA GLU A 226 -10.05 -12.36 8.89
C GLU A 226 -9.53 -13.67 9.49
N ASP A 227 -9.64 -14.79 8.77
CA ASP A 227 -9.24 -16.11 9.24
C ASP A 227 -7.85 -16.53 8.75
N ALA A 228 -6.80 -15.95 9.34
CA ALA A 228 -5.42 -16.39 9.09
C ALA A 228 -5.21 -17.90 9.35
N ALA A 229 -6.04 -18.49 10.23
CA ALA A 229 -6.02 -19.90 10.56
C ALA A 229 -6.81 -20.82 9.60
N GLN A 230 -7.70 -20.29 8.75
CA GLN A 230 -8.55 -21.12 7.87
C GLN A 230 -8.38 -20.88 6.38
N ARG A 231 -7.68 -19.81 5.98
CA ARG A 231 -7.45 -19.56 4.55
C ARG A 231 -6.27 -20.40 4.07
N ASP A 232 -6.50 -21.15 3.01
CA ASP A 232 -5.45 -21.90 2.32
C ASP A 232 -4.33 -20.93 1.88
N SER A 233 -3.10 -21.21 2.30
CA SER A 233 -1.91 -20.42 1.92
C SER A 233 -1.80 -20.28 0.39
N ALA A 234 -2.28 -21.28 -0.38
CA ALA A 234 -2.34 -21.19 -1.83
C ALA A 234 -3.28 -20.07 -2.33
N ALA A 235 -4.41 -19.84 -1.66
CA ALA A 235 -5.35 -18.77 -2.01
C ALA A 235 -4.76 -17.39 -1.71
N VAL A 236 -4.01 -17.25 -0.62
CA VAL A 236 -3.30 -16.00 -0.28
C VAL A 236 -2.19 -15.73 -1.29
N LYS A 237 -1.35 -16.73 -1.60
CA LYS A 237 -0.32 -16.62 -2.66
C LYS A 237 -0.92 -16.26 -4.02
N SER A 238 -2.06 -16.83 -4.38
CA SER A 238 -2.76 -16.47 -5.62
C SER A 238 -3.20 -15.00 -5.63
N ALA A 239 -3.67 -14.47 -4.50
CA ALA A 239 -4.06 -13.08 -4.37
C ALA A 239 -2.84 -12.13 -4.31
N LEU A 240 -1.68 -12.60 -3.82
CA LEU A 240 -0.42 -11.86 -3.87
C LEU A 240 0.12 -11.71 -5.30
N MET A 241 0.03 -12.77 -6.11
CA MET A 241 0.48 -12.75 -7.52
C MET A 241 -0.39 -11.88 -8.43
N LYS A 242 -1.67 -11.73 -8.09
CA LYS A 242 -2.60 -10.83 -8.79
C LYS A 242 -3.44 -10.08 -7.78
N PRO A 243 -2.86 -9.05 -7.13
CA PRO A 243 -3.60 -8.19 -6.20
C PRO A 243 -4.87 -7.71 -6.89
N LEU A 244 -6.02 -8.06 -6.33
CA LEU A 244 -7.35 -7.62 -6.79
C LEU A 244 -7.78 -8.19 -8.16
N GLY A 245 -6.99 -9.09 -8.77
CA GLY A 245 -7.20 -9.70 -10.09
C GLY A 245 -8.05 -10.97 -10.10
N GLY A 246 -8.63 -11.37 -8.97
CA GLY A 246 -9.52 -12.51 -8.91
C GLY A 246 -10.41 -12.43 -7.69
N ARG A 247 -11.73 -12.38 -7.89
CA ARG A 247 -12.68 -12.65 -6.82
C ARG A 247 -12.33 -14.04 -6.25
N PRO A 248 -12.00 -14.21 -4.96
CA PRO A 248 -12.26 -15.50 -4.36
C PRO A 248 -13.77 -15.69 -4.49
N HIS A 249 -14.19 -16.67 -5.29
CA HIS A 249 -15.58 -17.07 -5.38
C HIS A 249 -15.99 -17.52 -3.97
N ARG A 250 -16.56 -16.60 -3.16
CA ARG A 250 -17.21 -17.00 -1.91
C ARG A 250 -18.30 -17.98 -2.32
N SER A 251 -18.11 -19.24 -1.93
CA SER A 251 -19.10 -20.31 -2.11
C SER A 251 -20.47 -19.76 -1.73
N TRP A 252 -21.44 -19.87 -2.64
CA TRP A 252 -22.82 -19.42 -2.42
C TRP A 252 -23.39 -19.97 -1.12
N ARG A 253 -22.95 -21.17 -0.70
CA ARG A 253 -23.31 -21.78 0.58
C ARG A 253 -22.90 -20.94 1.79
N ARG A 254 -21.70 -20.33 1.78
CA ARG A 254 -21.24 -19.44 2.86
C ARG A 254 -22.05 -18.14 2.94
N ARG A 255 -22.46 -17.59 1.78
CA ARG A 255 -23.35 -16.41 1.75
C ARG A 255 -24.69 -16.71 2.42
N VAL A 256 -25.27 -17.87 2.12
CA VAL A 256 -26.54 -18.28 2.71
C VAL A 256 -26.39 -18.51 4.22
N THR A 257 -25.32 -19.14 4.69
CA THR A 257 -25.09 -19.35 6.13
C THR A 257 -24.89 -18.04 6.89
N ASP A 258 -24.16 -17.08 6.33
CA ASP A 258 -23.91 -15.79 7.00
C ASP A 258 -25.18 -14.93 7.03
N THR A 259 -25.99 -14.97 5.95
CA THR A 259 -27.29 -14.30 5.91
C THR A 259 -28.27 -14.90 6.92
N ILE A 260 -28.28 -16.24 7.06
CA ILE A 260 -29.11 -16.93 8.05
C ILE A 260 -28.62 -16.62 9.47
N ARG A 261 -27.31 -16.55 9.70
CA ARG A 261 -26.75 -16.16 11.01
C ARG A 261 -27.12 -14.73 11.38
N ALA A 262 -26.97 -13.79 10.45
CA ALA A 262 -27.33 -12.40 10.65
C ALA A 262 -28.83 -12.25 10.96
N ALA A 263 -29.69 -12.90 10.18
CA ALA A 263 -31.14 -12.92 10.43
C ALA A 263 -31.49 -13.54 11.79
N TYR A 264 -30.81 -14.62 12.19
CA TYR A 264 -31.03 -15.26 13.49
C TYR A 264 -30.67 -14.37 14.68
N PHE A 265 -29.63 -13.53 14.57
CA PHE A 265 -29.27 -12.56 15.61
C PHE A 265 -30.22 -11.37 15.66
N GLU A 266 -30.80 -10.97 14.52
CA GLU A 266 -31.78 -9.88 14.44
C GLU A 266 -33.14 -10.27 15.02
N PHE A 267 -33.54 -11.54 14.88
CA PHE A 267 -34.77 -12.09 15.49
C PHE A 267 -34.69 -12.37 17.00
N ARG A 268 -33.51 -12.21 17.62
CA ARG A 268 -33.27 -12.44 19.05
C ARG A 268 -33.07 -11.15 19.86
N ARG A 269 -33.23 -10.00 19.23
CA ARG A 269 -33.29 -8.68 19.87
C ARG A 269 -34.72 -8.18 19.94
#